data_AF-A0A9N9DTL5-F1
#
_entry.id   AF-A0A9N9DTL5-F1
#
_cell.length_a   1.000
_cell.length_b   1.000
_cell.length_c   1.000
_cell.angle_alpha   90.00
_cell.angle_beta   90.00
_cell.angle_gamma   90.00
#
_symmetry.space_group_name_H-M   'P 1'
#
loop_
_entity.id
_entity.type
_entity.pdbx_description
1 polymer ?
#
loop_
_entity_poly.entity_id
_entity_poly.type
_entity_poly.pdbx_seq_one_letter_code
_entity_poly.pdbx_strand_id
1 'polypeptide(L)'
;MNFEVSWKETVMSVVTTTTTTILYAPIVNDGIGPLVNFHLSSAFRLFSHADDDLDETSGETASGTAIASGSGTNTTEQEEGEIKAGEETAQSLKCDDCQRLFRDAAMAERHAIKSGHVNFSESTTAIKPLTEEEKREKIAELKERLAEKRRLKLVEEKEDEKLKEKIRRKSGKELNEAREKLQEREMEKALLLKKKEKEEERAAKARVKAQIEQDKRDRAAK
;
A
#
# COMPACT_ATOMS: atom_id res chain seq x y z
N MET A 1 11.18 54.55 -7.66
CA MET A 1 10.57 54.17 -8.96
C MET A 1 10.31 52.68 -8.89
N ASN A 2 9.07 52.33 -8.57
CA ASN A 2 8.63 50.97 -8.23
C ASN A 2 8.17 50.29 -9.51
N PHE A 3 8.77 49.16 -9.87
CA PHE A 3 8.43 48.38 -11.06
C PHE A 3 8.03 46.96 -10.65
N GLU A 4 6.92 46.87 -9.91
CA GLU A 4 6.51 45.60 -9.28
C GLU A 4 4.99 45.46 -9.20
N VAL A 5 4.25 45.81 -10.26
CA VAL A 5 2.81 45.51 -10.35
C VAL A 5 2.39 45.38 -11.82
N SER A 6 2.57 44.22 -12.46
CA SER A 6 1.91 43.95 -13.77
C SER A 6 1.93 42.47 -14.20
N TRP A 7 1.72 41.52 -13.28
CA TRP A 7 1.68 40.08 -13.65
C TRP A 7 0.44 39.34 -13.14
N LYS A 8 -0.44 39.99 -12.36
CA LYS A 8 -1.60 39.33 -11.74
C LYS A 8 -2.96 39.60 -12.41
N GLU A 9 -3.05 40.48 -13.40
CA GLU A 9 -4.33 40.78 -14.07
C GLU A 9 -4.52 40.05 -15.41
N THR A 10 -3.47 39.46 -16.00
CA THR A 10 -3.56 38.79 -17.31
C THR A 10 -4.03 37.32 -17.24
N VAL A 11 -3.99 36.69 -16.07
CA VAL A 11 -4.30 35.25 -15.93
C VAL A 11 -5.78 34.97 -15.58
N MET A 12 -6.58 36.02 -15.34
CA MET A 12 -7.97 35.90 -14.88
C MET A 12 -9.05 36.16 -15.94
N SER A 13 -8.67 36.30 -17.23
CA SER A 13 -9.58 36.69 -18.33
C SER A 13 -9.85 35.59 -19.38
N VAL A 14 -9.13 34.46 -19.34
CA VAL A 14 -9.21 33.42 -20.41
C VAL A 14 -9.96 32.15 -19.97
N VAL A 15 -10.72 32.19 -18.87
CA VAL A 15 -11.46 31.01 -18.33
C VAL A 15 -12.98 31.23 -18.32
N THR A 16 -13.51 32.02 -19.26
CA THR A 16 -14.96 32.17 -19.45
C THR A 16 -15.29 32.26 -20.93
N THR A 17 -15.44 31.11 -21.61
CA THR A 17 -16.29 30.91 -22.82
C THR A 17 -16.05 29.53 -23.46
N THR A 18 -16.55 28.46 -22.85
CA THR A 18 -16.87 27.21 -23.57
C THR A 18 -18.16 26.63 -23.02
N THR A 19 -19.27 27.28 -23.38
CA THR A 19 -20.61 26.69 -23.29
C THR A 19 -20.72 25.57 -24.32
N THR A 20 -20.60 24.33 -23.85
CA THR A 20 -20.79 23.10 -24.62
C THR A 20 -22.26 22.96 -25.03
N THR A 21 -22.54 23.21 -26.31
CA THR A 21 -23.80 22.91 -26.97
C THR A 21 -23.95 21.39 -27.12
N ILE A 22 -24.66 20.75 -26.20
CA ILE A 22 -25.05 19.34 -26.33
C ILE A 22 -26.27 19.30 -27.25
N LEU A 23 -26.04 18.92 -28.51
CA LEU A 23 -27.09 18.61 -29.46
C LEU A 23 -27.81 17.33 -29.04
N TYR A 24 -29.13 17.46 -28.90
CA TYR A 24 -30.09 16.41 -28.61
C TYR A 24 -30.27 15.54 -29.86
N ALA A 25 -29.86 14.28 -29.81
CA ALA A 25 -30.17 13.28 -30.84
C ALA A 25 -31.44 12.50 -30.44
N PRO A 26 -32.46 12.38 -31.31
CA PRO A 26 -33.66 11.61 -31.00
C PRO A 26 -33.39 10.10 -31.09
N ILE A 27 -33.72 9.39 -30.01
CA ILE A 27 -33.74 7.92 -29.95
C ILE A 27 -34.97 7.46 -30.75
N VAL A 28 -34.72 6.80 -31.88
CA VAL A 28 -35.75 6.13 -32.68
C VAL A 28 -36.10 4.82 -31.98
N ASN A 29 -37.37 4.68 -31.64
CA ASN A 29 -37.98 3.53 -31.02
C ASN A 29 -38.43 2.56 -32.11
N ASP A 30 -37.63 1.53 -32.39
CA ASP A 30 -38.03 0.36 -33.17
C ASP A 30 -38.08 -0.86 -32.26
N GLY A 31 -39.27 -1.43 -32.15
CA GLY A 31 -39.55 -2.57 -31.31
C GLY A 31 -39.22 -3.92 -31.95
N ILE A 32 -39.51 -4.94 -31.14
CA ILE A 32 -39.84 -6.34 -31.50
C ILE A 32 -38.65 -7.33 -31.53
N GLY A 33 -38.57 -8.19 -30.50
CA GLY A 33 -37.81 -9.45 -30.54
C GLY A 33 -37.63 -10.10 -29.15
N PRO A 34 -37.78 -11.42 -28.98
CA PRO A 34 -38.47 -11.99 -27.81
C PRO A 34 -37.61 -12.34 -26.59
N LEU A 35 -38.32 -12.39 -25.44
CA LEU A 35 -37.91 -12.96 -24.17
C LEU A 35 -37.32 -14.37 -24.32
N VAL A 36 -36.00 -14.48 -24.24
CA VAL A 36 -35.32 -15.72 -23.88
C VAL A 36 -34.84 -15.62 -22.45
N ASN A 37 -35.41 -16.49 -21.63
CA ASN A 37 -35.19 -16.64 -20.20
C ASN A 37 -33.79 -17.23 -19.98
N PHE A 38 -32.76 -16.39 -19.88
CA PHE A 38 -31.40 -16.85 -19.55
C PHE A 38 -31.26 -16.98 -18.04
N HIS A 39 -31.53 -18.19 -17.55
CA HIS A 39 -31.29 -18.60 -16.17
C HIS A 39 -29.78 -18.62 -15.92
N LEU A 40 -29.21 -17.46 -15.59
CA LEU A 40 -27.80 -17.33 -15.25
C LEU A 40 -27.57 -17.82 -13.81
N SER A 41 -27.40 -19.14 -13.67
CA SER A 41 -26.69 -19.73 -12.54
C SER A 41 -25.24 -19.23 -12.59
N SER A 42 -24.99 -18.08 -11.96
CA SER A 42 -23.62 -17.63 -11.68
C SER A 42 -23.19 -18.20 -10.34
N ALA A 43 -22.49 -19.33 -10.41
CA ALA A 43 -21.58 -19.77 -9.37
C ALA A 43 -20.48 -18.70 -9.25
N PHE A 44 -20.69 -17.75 -8.34
CA PHE A 44 -19.67 -16.81 -7.90
C PHE A 44 -18.60 -17.62 -7.15
N ARG A 45 -17.53 -18.01 -7.88
CA ARG A 45 -16.34 -18.63 -7.33
C ARG A 45 -15.75 -17.69 -6.28
N LEU A 46 -16.02 -18.01 -5.03
CA LEU A 46 -15.30 -17.59 -3.85
C LEU A 46 -13.83 -18.02 -4.03
N PHE A 47 -12.98 -17.06 -4.39
CA PHE A 47 -11.53 -17.19 -4.27
C PHE A 47 -11.12 -16.51 -2.97
N SER A 48 -11.52 -17.14 -1.86
CA SER A 48 -10.87 -16.99 -0.57
C SER A 48 -9.58 -17.79 -0.64
N HIS A 49 -8.44 -17.11 -0.76
CA HIS A 49 -7.22 -17.69 -0.21
C HIS A 49 -7.41 -17.72 1.31
N ALA A 50 -7.75 -18.91 1.79
CA ALA A 50 -7.44 -19.30 3.15
C ALA A 50 -5.92 -19.37 3.24
N ASP A 51 -5.31 -18.31 3.76
CA ASP A 51 -4.02 -18.42 4.43
C ASP A 51 -4.31 -19.08 5.79
N ASP A 52 -4.43 -20.41 5.76
CA ASP A 52 -4.24 -21.28 6.93
C ASP A 52 -2.74 -21.30 7.23
N ASP A 53 -2.22 -20.24 7.87
CA ASP A 53 -0.92 -20.29 8.54
C ASP A 53 -1.09 -21.01 9.89
N LEU A 54 -0.67 -22.27 9.85
CA LEU A 54 -0.49 -23.19 10.96
C LEU A 54 0.57 -22.65 11.94
N ASP A 55 0.19 -22.32 13.17
CA ASP A 55 1.06 -22.43 14.35
C ASP A 55 0.22 -22.69 15.60
N GLU A 56 -0.03 -23.97 15.89
CA GLU A 56 -0.45 -24.40 17.22
C GLU A 56 0.48 -25.54 17.66
N THR A 57 1.37 -25.23 18.60
CA THR A 57 2.17 -26.22 19.31
C THR A 57 1.57 -26.50 20.68
N SER A 58 1.47 -27.80 20.96
CA SER A 58 1.23 -28.49 22.25
C SER A 58 -0.20 -28.84 22.65
N GLY A 59 -0.51 -30.14 22.56
CA GLY A 59 -1.43 -30.79 23.50
C GLY A 59 -2.37 -31.85 22.94
N GLU A 60 -1.93 -33.11 22.98
CA GLU A 60 -2.76 -34.30 23.22
C GLU A 60 -3.46 -35.06 22.06
N THR A 61 -2.80 -36.17 21.71
CA THR A 61 -3.32 -37.55 21.57
C THR A 61 -4.29 -37.91 20.42
N ALA A 62 -3.78 -38.68 19.44
CA ALA A 62 -4.05 -40.12 19.25
C ALA A 62 -4.08 -40.55 17.77
N SER A 63 -3.42 -41.69 17.49
CA SER A 63 -3.46 -42.50 16.25
C SER A 63 -3.02 -41.81 14.94
N GLY A 64 -1.93 -42.17 14.27
CA GLY A 64 -1.35 -43.50 14.10
C GLY A 64 -1.40 -43.85 12.61
N THR A 65 -0.28 -43.65 11.89
CA THR A 65 0.22 -44.50 10.79
C THR A 65 1.48 -43.85 10.23
N ALA A 66 2.59 -44.58 10.37
CA ALA A 66 3.88 -44.25 9.81
C ALA A 66 3.92 -44.55 8.31
N ILE A 67 4.53 -43.67 7.50
CA ILE A 67 5.44 -44.06 6.42
C ILE A 67 6.62 -43.10 6.42
N ALA A 68 7.81 -43.70 6.48
CA ALA A 68 9.12 -43.07 6.46
C ALA A 68 9.64 -42.85 5.02
N SER A 69 10.35 -41.74 4.82
CA SER A 69 11.43 -41.50 3.84
C SER A 69 11.46 -39.99 3.54
N GLY A 70 12.56 -39.26 3.59
CA GLY A 70 13.94 -39.56 3.91
C GLY A 70 14.73 -38.25 3.78
N SER A 71 15.72 -38.07 4.66
CA SER A 71 17.07 -37.61 4.34
C SER A 71 17.23 -36.31 3.52
N GLY A 72 17.76 -35.27 4.17
CA GLY A 72 18.22 -34.05 3.48
C GLY A 72 18.83 -33.03 4.43
N THR A 73 19.97 -33.39 5.01
CA THR A 73 20.93 -32.53 5.71
C THR A 73 21.18 -31.23 4.95
N ASN A 74 21.10 -30.07 5.60
CA ASN A 74 21.80 -28.86 5.14
C ASN A 74 22.64 -28.30 6.28
N THR A 75 23.85 -28.84 6.31
CA THR A 75 25.04 -28.35 7.02
C THR A 75 25.49 -27.03 6.39
N THR A 76 25.59 -26.01 7.26
CA THR A 76 26.73 -25.11 7.48
C THR A 76 27.43 -24.43 6.29
N GLU A 77 27.54 -23.11 6.46
CA GLU A 77 28.60 -22.21 6.00
C GLU A 77 29.96 -22.86 5.66
N GLN A 78 30.53 -22.49 4.50
CA GLN A 78 31.93 -22.51 4.02
C GLN A 78 31.85 -22.62 2.47
N GLU A 79 32.55 -21.89 1.59
CA GLU A 79 33.84 -21.21 1.64
C GLU A 79 33.80 -19.96 0.74
N GLU A 80 34.44 -18.88 1.20
CA GLU A 80 34.97 -17.84 0.32
C GLU A 80 36.13 -18.47 -0.46
N GLY A 81 36.12 -18.36 -1.79
CA GLY A 81 37.08 -18.99 -2.69
C GLY A 81 38.53 -18.54 -2.45
N GLU A 82 39.17 -19.24 -1.52
CA GLU A 82 40.61 -19.31 -1.29
C GLU A 82 41.28 -19.90 -2.54
N ILE A 83 42.27 -19.19 -3.08
CA ILE A 83 43.10 -19.74 -4.15
C ILE A 83 44.15 -20.62 -3.46
N LYS A 84 43.92 -21.94 -3.44
CA LYS A 84 44.97 -22.92 -3.13
C LYS A 84 46.00 -22.87 -4.26
N ALA A 85 47.25 -22.58 -3.94
CA ALA A 85 48.36 -22.68 -4.88
C ALA A 85 48.53 -24.16 -5.27
N GLY A 86 48.12 -24.53 -6.48
CA GLY A 86 48.27 -25.89 -7.01
C GLY A 86 47.22 -26.33 -8.01
N GLU A 87 46.08 -25.64 -8.12
CA GLU A 87 45.07 -25.93 -9.13
C GLU A 87 44.79 -24.67 -9.95
N GLU A 88 45.68 -24.42 -10.91
CA GLU A 88 45.45 -23.46 -11.98
C GLU A 88 44.36 -24.00 -12.89
N THR A 89 43.09 -23.67 -12.61
CA THR A 89 42.05 -23.75 -13.64
C THR A 89 42.29 -22.58 -14.60
N ALA A 90 42.99 -22.88 -15.69
CA ALA A 90 43.48 -21.95 -16.71
C ALA A 90 42.39 -21.24 -17.56
N GLN A 91 41.21 -20.95 -17.00
CA GLN A 91 40.06 -20.38 -17.72
C GLN A 91 39.47 -19.16 -16.97
N SER A 92 40.22 -18.07 -16.85
CA SER A 92 39.61 -16.80 -16.44
C SER A 92 38.73 -16.22 -17.56
N LEU A 93 37.41 -16.20 -17.35
CA LEU A 93 36.44 -15.59 -18.28
C LEU A 93 36.40 -14.07 -18.08
N LYS A 94 36.52 -13.28 -19.15
CA LYS A 94 36.22 -11.84 -19.16
C LYS A 94 34.83 -11.61 -19.72
N CYS A 95 34.05 -10.72 -19.10
CA CYS A 95 32.83 -10.17 -19.69
C CYS A 95 33.21 -9.08 -20.68
N ASP A 96 32.81 -9.16 -21.94
CA ASP A 96 33.22 -8.16 -22.94
C ASP A 96 32.43 -6.84 -22.80
N ASP A 97 31.23 -6.89 -22.23
CA ASP A 97 30.36 -5.71 -22.02
C ASP A 97 30.85 -4.81 -20.87
N CYS A 98 31.55 -5.41 -19.90
CA CYS A 98 31.93 -4.78 -18.64
C CYS A 98 33.40 -4.93 -18.28
N GLN A 99 34.15 -5.66 -19.11
CA GLN A 99 35.58 -5.91 -19.03
C GLN A 99 36.04 -6.47 -17.68
N ARG A 100 35.13 -7.10 -16.95
CA ARG A 100 35.40 -7.70 -15.63
C ARG A 100 35.88 -9.13 -15.80
N LEU A 101 36.96 -9.47 -15.09
CA LEU A 101 37.58 -10.78 -15.08
C LEU A 101 36.99 -11.65 -13.96
N PHE A 102 36.64 -12.88 -14.30
CA PHE A 102 36.12 -13.89 -13.39
C PHE A 102 37.11 -15.03 -13.25
N ARG A 103 37.17 -15.61 -12.04
CA ARG A 103 38.04 -16.75 -11.73
C ARG A 103 37.42 -18.09 -12.18
N ASP A 104 36.10 -18.24 -11.99
CA ASP A 104 35.37 -19.48 -12.27
C ASP A 104 34.09 -19.20 -13.08
N ALA A 105 33.61 -20.22 -13.80
CA ALA A 105 32.34 -20.20 -14.53
C ALA A 105 31.14 -19.84 -13.62
N ALA A 106 31.10 -20.36 -12.39
CA ALA A 106 30.04 -20.06 -11.42
C ALA A 106 29.98 -18.57 -11.00
N MET A 107 31.09 -17.84 -11.13
CA MET A 107 31.10 -16.39 -10.86
C MET A 107 30.64 -15.60 -12.09
N ALA A 108 30.97 -16.07 -13.29
CA ALA A 108 30.47 -15.51 -14.55
C ALA A 108 28.94 -15.67 -14.67
N GLU A 109 28.40 -16.83 -14.29
CA GLU A 109 26.94 -17.06 -14.26
C GLU A 109 26.22 -16.12 -13.29
N ARG A 110 26.74 -15.93 -12.08
CA ARG A 110 26.19 -14.97 -11.11
C ARG A 110 26.22 -13.54 -11.63
N HIS A 111 27.27 -13.19 -12.36
CA HIS A 111 27.36 -11.89 -13.03
C HIS A 111 26.32 -11.77 -14.15
N ALA A 112 26.12 -12.81 -14.96
CA ALA A 112 25.10 -12.84 -16.01
C ALA A 112 23.68 -12.64 -15.44
N ILE A 113 23.34 -13.30 -14.32
CA ILE A 113 22.03 -13.14 -13.68
C ILE A 113 21.85 -11.72 -13.10
N LYS A 114 22.89 -11.17 -12.48
CA LYS A 114 22.80 -9.87 -11.80
C LYS A 114 22.84 -8.68 -12.76
N SER A 115 23.63 -8.78 -13.83
CA SER A 115 23.91 -7.67 -14.76
C SER A 115 23.31 -7.87 -16.15
N GLY A 116 22.85 -9.07 -16.49
CA GLY A 116 22.31 -9.39 -17.81
C GLY A 116 23.37 -9.55 -18.91
N HIS A 117 24.67 -9.53 -18.57
CA HIS A 117 25.73 -9.67 -19.57
C HIS A 117 25.98 -11.16 -19.88
N VAL A 118 25.88 -11.53 -21.16
CA VAL A 118 26.00 -12.92 -21.63
C VAL A 118 27.25 -13.18 -22.47
N ASN A 119 27.97 -12.13 -22.87
CA ASN A 119 29.14 -12.27 -23.73
C ASN A 119 30.42 -12.41 -22.91
N PHE A 120 30.93 -13.64 -22.82
CA PHE A 120 32.16 -13.97 -22.11
C PHE A 120 33.23 -14.52 -23.06
N SER A 121 34.43 -13.97 -22.95
CA SER A 121 35.61 -14.40 -23.70
C SER A 121 36.65 -14.99 -22.72
N GLU A 122 37.42 -15.99 -23.13
CA GLU A 122 38.49 -16.55 -22.31
C GLU A 122 39.73 -15.62 -22.34
N SER A 123 40.28 -15.30 -21.16
CA SER A 123 41.47 -14.45 -21.01
C SER A 123 42.46 -15.12 -20.07
N THR A 124 43.75 -15.18 -20.41
CA THR A 124 44.79 -15.90 -19.65
C THR A 124 45.53 -15.01 -18.63
N THR A 125 44.95 -13.88 -18.25
CA THR A 125 45.59 -12.96 -17.30
C THR A 125 45.46 -13.47 -15.87
N ALA A 126 46.55 -14.02 -15.33
CA ALA A 126 46.64 -14.46 -13.94
C ALA A 126 46.27 -13.32 -12.97
N ILE A 127 45.09 -13.42 -12.36
CA ILE A 127 44.64 -12.48 -11.34
C ILE A 127 45.53 -12.70 -10.12
N LYS A 128 46.41 -11.75 -9.80
CA LYS A 128 47.24 -11.81 -8.59
C LYS A 128 46.33 -12.04 -7.38
N PRO A 129 46.53 -13.13 -6.61
CA PRO A 129 45.80 -13.34 -5.38
C PRO A 129 46.12 -12.17 -4.44
N LEU A 130 45.08 -11.62 -3.83
CA LEU A 130 45.20 -10.57 -2.83
C LEU A 130 46.09 -11.06 -1.67
N THR A 131 47.02 -10.25 -1.17
CA THR A 131 47.90 -10.63 -0.06
C THR A 131 47.09 -10.88 1.22
N GLU A 132 47.59 -11.72 2.12
CA GLU A 132 46.85 -12.10 3.33
C GLU A 132 46.50 -10.89 4.22
N GLU A 133 47.30 -9.83 4.18
CA GLU A 133 47.08 -8.59 4.93
C GLU A 133 45.90 -7.78 4.35
N GLU A 134 45.85 -7.59 3.03
CA GLU A 134 44.75 -6.88 2.36
C GLU A 134 43.42 -7.64 2.45
N LYS A 135 43.46 -8.98 2.51
CA LYS A 135 42.25 -9.79 2.78
C LYS A 135 41.72 -9.53 4.18
N ARG A 136 42.59 -9.46 5.19
CA ARG A 136 42.20 -9.20 6.59
C ARG A 136 41.58 -7.81 6.76
N GLU A 137 42.14 -6.80 6.11
CA GLU A 137 41.59 -5.44 6.12
C GLU A 137 40.21 -5.37 5.45
N LYS A 138 40.04 -6.00 4.28
CA LYS A 138 38.73 -6.05 3.60
C LYS A 138 37.68 -6.80 4.41
N ILE A 139 38.05 -7.88 5.08
CA ILE A 139 37.14 -8.60 5.97
C ILE A 139 36.76 -7.74 7.18
N ALA A 140 37.71 -6.96 7.73
CA ALA A 140 37.43 -6.03 8.82
C ALA A 140 36.46 -4.90 8.38
N GLU A 141 36.70 -4.29 7.22
CA GLU A 141 35.80 -3.27 6.65
C GLU A 141 34.40 -3.83 6.38
N LEU A 142 34.30 -5.04 5.82
CA LEU A 142 33.02 -5.70 5.57
C LEU A 142 32.27 -6.00 6.87
N LYS A 143 32.97 -6.45 7.92
CA LYS A 143 32.38 -6.67 9.25
C LYS A 143 31.88 -5.38 9.87
N GLU A 144 32.62 -4.28 9.73
CA GLU A 144 32.20 -2.96 10.21
C GLU A 144 30.95 -2.48 9.48
N ARG A 145 30.91 -2.56 8.15
CA ARG A 145 29.71 -2.20 7.37
C ARG A 145 28.50 -3.07 7.69
N LEU A 146 28.70 -4.36 8.00
CA LEU A 146 27.62 -5.24 8.44
C LEU A 146 27.13 -4.88 9.85
N ALA A 147 28.05 -4.54 10.76
CA ALA A 147 27.70 -4.08 12.10
C ALA A 147 26.92 -2.76 12.05
N GLU A 148 27.32 -1.81 11.21
CA GLU A 148 26.60 -0.56 10.97
C GLU A 148 25.17 -0.82 10.46
N LYS A 149 25.03 -1.67 9.42
CA LYS A 149 23.71 -2.05 8.90
C LYS A 149 22.83 -2.72 9.95
N ARG A 150 23.40 -3.58 10.80
CA ARG A 150 22.67 -4.20 11.91
C ARG A 150 22.21 -3.14 12.92
N ARG A 151 23.06 -2.17 13.26
CA ARG A 151 22.71 -1.07 14.17
C ARG A 151 21.58 -0.20 13.61
N LEU A 152 21.61 0.11 12.32
CA LEU A 152 20.54 0.88 11.67
C LEU A 152 19.21 0.12 11.69
N LYS A 153 19.21 -1.18 11.33
CA LYS A 153 18.01 -2.02 11.40
C LYS A 153 17.41 -2.08 12.81
N LEU A 154 18.26 -2.21 13.84
CA LEU A 154 17.80 -2.21 15.23
C LEU A 154 17.18 -0.88 15.66
N VAL A 155 17.57 0.25 15.05
CA VAL A 155 16.94 1.56 15.33
C VAL A 155 15.60 1.65 14.62
N GLU A 156 15.53 1.25 13.35
CA GLU A 156 14.30 1.22 12.55
C GLU A 156 13.25 0.30 13.18
N GLU A 157 13.62 -0.93 13.56
CA GLU A 157 12.72 -1.88 14.24
C GLU A 157 12.15 -1.29 15.55
N LYS A 158 12.98 -0.59 16.34
CA LYS A 158 12.53 0.10 17.56
C LYS A 158 11.59 1.26 17.27
N GLU A 159 11.76 1.95 16.14
CA GLU A 159 10.85 3.04 15.74
C GLU A 159 9.52 2.47 15.24
N ASP A 160 9.56 1.41 14.45
CA ASP A 160 8.38 0.69 13.96
C ASP A 160 7.57 0.09 15.11
N GLU A 161 8.21 -0.50 16.11
CA GLU A 161 7.54 -0.96 17.33
C GLU A 161 6.83 0.17 18.07
N LYS A 162 7.49 1.33 18.21
CA LYS A 162 6.87 2.52 18.82
C LYS A 162 5.68 3.02 17.98
N LEU A 163 5.77 2.96 16.66
CA LEU A 163 4.67 3.36 15.76
C LEU A 163 3.50 2.38 15.84
N LYS A 164 3.75 1.07 15.84
CA LYS A 164 2.75 0.02 16.01
C LYS A 164 2.00 0.19 17.34
N GLU A 165 2.72 0.41 18.44
CA GLU A 165 2.08 0.65 19.75
C GLU A 165 1.29 1.98 19.78
N LYS A 166 1.78 3.03 19.12
CA LYS A 166 1.02 4.29 18.97
C LYS A 166 -0.27 4.08 18.17
N ILE A 167 -0.22 3.33 17.09
CA ILE A 167 -1.40 3.02 16.25
C ILE A 167 -2.42 2.20 17.07
N ARG A 168 -1.98 1.21 17.83
CA ARG A 168 -2.86 0.43 18.72
C ARG A 168 -3.56 1.31 19.75
N ARG A 169 -2.84 2.26 20.36
CA ARG A 169 -3.44 3.22 21.31
C ARG A 169 -4.38 4.21 20.64
N LYS A 170 -4.02 4.73 19.45
CA LYS A 170 -4.82 5.70 18.72
C LYS A 170 -6.10 5.09 18.18
N SER A 171 -6.04 3.91 17.55
CA SER A 171 -7.22 3.21 17.04
C SER A 171 -8.28 2.98 18.12
N GLY A 172 -7.90 2.52 19.32
CA GLY A 172 -8.85 2.39 20.43
C GLY A 172 -9.48 3.71 20.87
N LYS A 173 -8.71 4.80 20.89
CA LYS A 173 -9.22 6.15 21.21
C LYS A 173 -10.14 6.68 20.11
N GLU A 174 -9.75 6.53 18.85
CA GLU A 174 -10.52 6.98 17.69
C GLU A 174 -11.88 6.29 17.60
N LEU A 175 -11.98 5.01 17.94
CA LEU A 175 -13.26 4.29 18.01
C LEU A 175 -14.18 4.86 19.11
N ASN A 176 -13.63 5.16 20.29
CA ASN A 176 -14.41 5.74 21.38
C ASN A 176 -14.84 7.18 21.04
N GLU A 177 -13.93 8.01 20.56
CA GLU A 177 -14.24 9.37 20.12
C GLU A 177 -15.26 9.39 18.98
N ALA A 178 -15.19 8.45 18.03
CA ALA A 178 -16.17 8.34 16.95
C ALA A 178 -17.56 7.99 17.48
N ARG A 179 -17.64 7.09 18.47
CA ARG A 179 -18.90 6.73 19.14
C ARG A 179 -19.50 7.91 19.90
N GLU A 180 -18.69 8.62 20.68
CA GLU A 180 -19.12 9.81 21.42
C GLU A 180 -19.60 10.91 20.46
N LYS A 181 -18.83 11.22 19.40
CA LYS A 181 -19.22 12.21 18.39
C LYS A 181 -20.52 11.84 17.67
N LEU A 182 -20.78 10.55 17.45
CA LEU A 182 -22.04 10.10 16.86
C LEU A 182 -23.21 10.32 17.82
N GLN A 183 -23.05 9.95 19.10
CA GLN A 183 -24.05 10.17 20.14
C GLN A 183 -24.33 11.66 20.35
N GLU A 184 -23.31 12.51 20.41
CA GLU A 184 -23.44 13.96 20.51
C GLU A 184 -24.25 14.55 19.36
N ARG A 185 -23.96 14.14 18.12
CA ARG A 185 -24.70 14.59 16.93
C ARG A 185 -26.16 14.14 16.96
N GLU A 186 -26.44 12.94 17.45
CA GLU A 186 -27.83 12.46 17.61
C GLU A 186 -28.59 13.25 18.66
N MET A 187 -27.96 13.52 19.81
CA MET A 187 -28.53 14.37 20.85
C MET A 187 -28.77 15.80 20.36
N GLU A 188 -27.79 16.39 19.67
CA GLU A 188 -27.92 17.73 19.09
C GLU A 188 -29.08 17.80 18.11
N LYS A 189 -29.18 16.83 17.18
CA LYS A 189 -30.30 16.74 16.24
C LYS A 189 -31.63 16.64 16.98
N ALA A 190 -31.72 15.81 18.02
CA ALA A 190 -32.94 15.68 18.81
C ALA A 190 -33.33 16.99 19.51
N LEU A 191 -32.36 17.76 20.02
CA LEU A 191 -32.61 19.07 20.63
C LEU A 191 -33.04 20.11 19.59
N LEU A 192 -32.41 20.12 18.41
CA LEU A 192 -32.78 21.02 17.32
C LEU A 192 -34.19 20.71 16.80
N LEU A 193 -34.56 19.45 16.65
CA LEU A 193 -35.91 19.04 16.27
C LEU A 193 -36.94 19.48 17.32
N LYS A 194 -36.68 19.24 18.61
CA LYS A 194 -37.55 19.72 19.71
C LYS A 194 -37.70 21.24 19.73
N LYS A 195 -36.67 22.00 19.36
CA LYS A 195 -36.76 23.47 19.26
C LYS A 195 -37.61 23.90 18.06
N LYS A 196 -37.40 23.27 16.91
CA LYS A 196 -38.20 23.51 15.70
C LYS A 196 -39.67 23.18 15.90
N GLU A 197 -40.00 22.03 16.48
CA GLU A 197 -41.38 21.63 16.80
C GLU A 197 -42.06 22.67 17.72
N LYS A 198 -41.36 23.16 18.75
CA LYS A 198 -41.88 24.22 19.64
C LYS A 198 -42.06 25.56 18.93
N GLU A 199 -41.20 25.90 17.98
CA GLU A 199 -41.31 27.12 17.18
C GLU A 199 -42.47 27.04 16.19
N GLU A 200 -42.61 25.91 15.52
CA GLU A 200 -43.71 25.62 14.60
C GLU A 200 -45.06 25.60 15.32
N GLU A 201 -45.14 25.00 16.51
CA GLU A 201 -46.36 25.02 17.33
C GLU A 201 -46.73 26.45 17.75
N ARG A 202 -45.75 27.26 18.18
CA ARG A 202 -45.98 28.68 18.51
C ARG A 202 -46.41 29.48 17.27
N ALA A 203 -45.79 29.25 16.13
CA ALA A 203 -46.14 29.89 14.88
C ALA A 203 -47.55 29.50 14.41
N ALA A 204 -47.93 28.22 14.52
CA ALA A 204 -49.27 27.74 14.20
C ALA A 204 -50.34 28.38 15.10
N LYS A 205 -50.11 28.43 16.42
CA LYS A 205 -50.99 29.13 17.37
C LYS A 205 -51.12 30.62 17.04
N ALA A 206 -50.01 31.28 16.67
CA ALA A 206 -50.03 32.69 16.27
C ALA A 206 -50.84 32.91 14.97
N ARG A 207 -50.71 32.02 13.98
CA ARG A 207 -51.50 32.07 12.73
C ARG A 207 -52.99 31.94 13.00
N VAL A 208 -53.41 30.96 13.81
CA VAL A 208 -54.83 30.77 14.17
C VAL A 208 -55.36 31.98 14.94
N LYS A 209 -54.58 32.51 15.90
CA LYS A 209 -54.98 33.71 16.65
C LYS A 209 -55.16 34.93 15.74
N ALA A 210 -54.26 35.12 14.76
CA ALA A 210 -54.38 36.20 13.79
C ALA A 210 -55.63 36.04 12.89
N GLN A 211 -55.95 34.82 12.46
CA GLN A 211 -57.17 34.54 11.69
C GLN A 211 -58.44 34.84 12.51
N ILE A 212 -58.49 34.45 13.78
CA ILE A 212 -59.62 34.75 14.68
C ILE A 212 -59.75 36.26 14.89
N GLU A 213 -58.64 36.98 15.02
CA GLU A 213 -58.66 38.43 15.19
C GLU A 213 -59.17 39.15 13.93
N GLN A 214 -58.77 38.69 12.74
CA GLN A 214 -59.31 39.18 11.47
C GLN A 214 -60.82 38.94 11.39
N ASP A 215 -61.29 37.71 11.60
CA ASP A 215 -62.71 37.36 11.60
C ASP A 215 -63.52 38.15 12.65
N LYS A 216 -62.92 38.46 13.81
CA LYS A 216 -63.55 39.32 14.82
C LYS A 216 -63.68 40.77 14.35
N ARG A 217 -62.65 41.32 13.69
CA ARG A 217 -62.68 42.69 13.15
C ARG A 217 -63.68 42.82 12.01
N ASP A 218 -63.74 41.83 11.11
CA ASP A 218 -64.67 41.82 9.98
C ASP A 218 -66.12 41.74 10.45
N ARG A 219 -66.41 40.95 11.49
CA ARG A 219 -67.73 40.95 12.14
C ARG A 219 -68.08 42.26 12.83
N ALA A 220 -67.11 42.94 13.45
CA ALA A 220 -67.36 44.21 14.12
C ALA A 220 -67.57 45.37 13.13
N ALA A 221 -67.10 45.23 11.89
CA ALA A 221 -67.28 46.21 10.82
C ALA A 221 -68.59 46.04 10.02
N LYS A 222 -69.34 44.96 10.26
CA LYS A 222 -70.62 44.65 9.61
C LYS A 222 -71.80 44.97 10.51
#